data_AF-A0A1F5VR99-F1
#
_entry.id   AF-A0A1F5VR99-F1
#
_cell.length_a   1.000
_cell.length_b   1.000
_cell.length_c   1.000
_cell.angle_alpha   90.00
_cell.angle_beta   90.00
_cell.angle_gamma   90.00
#
_symmetry.space_group_name_H-M   'P 1'
#
loop_
_entity.id
_entity.type
_entity.pdbx_description
1 polymer ?
#
loop_
_entity_poly.entity_id
_entity_poly.type
_entity_poly.pdbx_seq_one_letter_code
_entity_poly.pdbx_strand_id
1 'polypeptide(L)'
;MSESTALKEFKNSLQIADELIRIERNNYHNPPKQNEQKAVEGLRGGASVIMVAAFEHFIRQIIEEHLSYLTMQPFKVKFDELPDKMKIHSVFKTLEYATKGRPFEERKDKIDRLSDIYEACRLILSGCVNPEVFSSDIGNPNSKHVKDIMNNLGIDNIFAKIKDHFDSKWRNPTASTFISDKLDEIVNRRHTVAHKADALNISRADLNISLKFLKVLGESIDQALHNYIKAIK
;
A
#
# COMPACT_ATOMS: atom_id res chain seq x y z
N MET A 1 -10.68 11.10 -15.41
CA MET A 1 -10.33 11.41 -14.01
C MET A 1 -8.82 11.59 -13.95
N SER A 2 -8.32 12.59 -13.23
CA SER A 2 -6.86 12.73 -13.09
C SER A 2 -6.37 11.67 -12.10
N GLU A 3 -5.39 10.90 -12.54
CA GLU A 3 -4.62 9.97 -11.72
C GLU A 3 -3.88 10.72 -10.60
N SER A 4 -3.86 10.15 -9.38
CA SER A 4 -3.07 10.67 -8.25
C SER A 4 -1.57 10.66 -8.55
N THR A 5 -0.82 11.43 -7.76
CA THR A 5 0.65 11.42 -7.86
C THR A 5 1.20 10.08 -7.41
N ALA A 6 0.69 9.54 -6.29
CA ALA A 6 1.06 8.22 -5.78
C ALA A 6 0.84 7.10 -6.82
N LEU A 7 -0.27 7.11 -7.57
CA LEU A 7 -0.52 6.09 -8.60
C LEU A 7 0.44 6.21 -9.79
N LYS A 8 0.82 7.43 -10.20
CA LYS A 8 1.83 7.65 -11.24
C LYS A 8 3.19 7.12 -10.82
N GLU A 9 3.62 7.46 -9.61
CA GLU A 9 4.89 6.99 -9.05
C GLU A 9 4.91 5.47 -8.90
N PHE A 10 3.81 4.89 -8.41
CA PHE A 10 3.64 3.44 -8.33
C PHE A 10 3.80 2.76 -9.69
N LYS A 11 3.13 3.28 -10.73
CA LYS A 11 3.27 2.75 -12.10
C LYS A 11 4.70 2.84 -12.61
N ASN A 12 5.40 3.93 -12.32
CA ASN A 12 6.82 4.09 -12.66
C ASN A 12 7.70 3.07 -11.92
N SER A 13 7.46 2.84 -10.63
CA SER A 13 8.19 1.81 -9.88
C SER A 13 7.93 0.41 -10.42
N LEU A 14 6.70 0.11 -10.86
CA LEU A 14 6.37 -1.15 -11.51
C LEU A 14 7.03 -1.33 -12.88
N GLN A 15 7.40 -0.25 -13.58
CA GLN A 15 8.20 -0.35 -14.82
C GLN A 15 9.58 -0.93 -14.55
N ILE A 16 10.18 -0.69 -13.37
CA ILE A 16 11.46 -1.29 -13.01
C ILE A 16 11.33 -2.82 -12.93
N ALA A 17 10.27 -3.33 -12.32
CA ALA A 17 10.01 -4.77 -12.27
C ALA A 17 9.75 -5.35 -13.67
N ASP A 18 9.03 -4.62 -14.53
CA ASP A 18 8.79 -5.00 -15.93
C ASP A 18 10.10 -5.10 -16.72
N GLU A 19 11.02 -4.16 -16.49
CA GLU A 19 12.34 -4.14 -17.11
C GLU A 19 13.20 -5.34 -16.69
N LEU A 20 13.16 -5.73 -15.41
CA LEU A 20 13.85 -6.95 -14.96
C LEU A 20 13.29 -8.21 -15.63
N ILE A 21 11.96 -8.31 -15.77
CA ILE A 21 11.30 -9.40 -16.49
C ILE A 21 11.70 -9.37 -17.98
N ARG A 22 11.80 -8.19 -18.59
CA ARG A 22 12.22 -8.01 -19.99
C ARG A 22 13.66 -8.45 -20.21
N ILE A 23 14.58 -8.06 -19.33
CA ILE A 23 15.98 -8.49 -19.36
C ILE A 23 16.07 -10.00 -19.23
N GLU A 24 15.32 -10.60 -18.28
CA GLU A 24 15.28 -12.05 -18.12
C GLU A 24 14.76 -12.75 -19.38
N ARG A 25 13.68 -12.23 -19.98
CA ARG A 25 13.07 -12.77 -21.20
C ARG A 25 13.99 -12.75 -22.41
N ASN A 26 14.75 -11.67 -22.59
CA ASN A 26 15.52 -11.44 -23.80
C ASN A 26 16.90 -12.10 -23.77
N ASN A 27 17.45 -12.36 -22.57
CA ASN A 27 18.83 -12.81 -22.41
C ASN A 27 18.98 -14.25 -21.89
N TYR A 28 17.90 -14.88 -21.40
CA TYR A 28 17.99 -16.19 -20.72
C TYR A 28 16.92 -17.18 -21.17
N HIS A 29 17.24 -18.48 -21.07
CA HIS A 29 16.32 -19.56 -21.44
C HIS A 29 15.20 -19.71 -20.41
N ASN A 30 14.09 -20.32 -20.85
CA ASN A 30 13.00 -20.71 -19.96
C ASN A 30 12.56 -22.15 -20.28
N PRO A 31 12.91 -23.15 -19.45
CA PRO A 31 13.61 -23.02 -18.17
C PRO A 31 15.09 -22.60 -18.32
N PRO A 32 15.69 -21.95 -17.31
CA PRO A 32 17.08 -21.48 -17.37
C PRO A 32 18.07 -22.64 -17.34
N LYS A 33 19.18 -22.49 -18.06
CA LYS A 33 20.32 -23.43 -17.99
C LYS A 33 21.03 -23.31 -16.64
N GLN A 34 21.79 -24.33 -16.24
CA GLN A 34 22.48 -24.35 -14.94
C GLN A 34 23.40 -23.15 -14.70
N ASN A 35 24.10 -22.68 -15.74
CA ASN A 35 24.95 -21.49 -15.68
C ASN A 35 24.18 -20.15 -15.69
N GLU A 36 22.88 -20.17 -16.00
CA GLU A 36 21.99 -19.00 -16.04
C GLU A 36 21.18 -18.83 -14.75
N GLN A 37 21.06 -19.89 -13.95
CA GLN A 37 20.17 -19.95 -12.78
C GLN A 37 20.35 -18.79 -11.82
N LYS A 38 21.57 -18.46 -11.40
CA LYS A 38 21.82 -17.36 -10.44
C LYS A 38 21.39 -15.99 -10.98
N ALA A 39 21.61 -15.74 -12.26
CA ALA A 39 21.20 -14.48 -12.89
C ALA A 39 19.67 -14.38 -12.98
N VAL A 40 19.02 -15.47 -13.41
CA VAL A 40 17.56 -15.54 -13.47
C VAL A 40 16.93 -15.44 -12.08
N GLU A 41 17.51 -16.09 -11.07
CA GLU A 41 17.09 -16.00 -9.68
C GLU A 41 17.15 -14.55 -9.17
N GLY A 42 18.27 -13.85 -9.41
CA GLY A 42 18.42 -12.43 -9.05
C GLY A 42 17.41 -11.53 -9.75
N LEU A 43 17.16 -11.72 -11.06
CA LEU A 43 16.21 -10.93 -11.83
C LEU A 43 14.76 -11.16 -11.36
N ARG A 44 14.36 -12.42 -11.20
CA ARG A 44 13.01 -12.79 -10.76
C ARG A 44 12.76 -12.40 -9.31
N GLY A 45 13.74 -12.63 -8.44
CA GLY A 45 13.70 -12.23 -7.04
C GLY A 45 13.61 -10.72 -6.90
N GLY A 46 14.47 -9.98 -7.61
CA GLY A 46 14.44 -8.52 -7.67
C GLY A 46 13.10 -7.97 -8.12
N ALA A 47 12.53 -8.51 -9.21
CA ALA A 47 11.20 -8.12 -9.68
C ALA A 47 10.12 -8.35 -8.62
N SER A 48 10.12 -9.52 -7.95
CA SER A 48 9.17 -9.83 -6.88
C SER A 48 9.28 -8.87 -5.69
N VAL A 49 10.50 -8.54 -5.28
CA VAL A 49 10.74 -7.61 -4.16
C VAL A 49 10.30 -6.19 -4.52
N ILE A 50 10.68 -5.71 -5.71
CA ILE A 50 10.31 -4.36 -6.19
C ILE A 50 8.80 -4.21 -6.31
N MET A 51 8.09 -5.21 -6.84
CA MET A 51 6.63 -5.17 -6.95
C MET A 51 5.93 -4.96 -5.61
N VAL A 52 6.34 -5.69 -4.57
CA VAL A 52 5.74 -5.57 -3.23
C VAL A 52 6.15 -4.26 -2.56
N ALA A 53 7.42 -3.86 -2.67
CA ALA A 53 7.90 -2.60 -2.11
C ALA A 53 7.21 -1.39 -2.76
N ALA A 54 7.03 -1.41 -4.09
CA ALA A 54 6.31 -0.38 -4.81
C ALA A 54 4.85 -0.29 -4.35
N PHE A 55 4.19 -1.43 -4.12
CA PHE A 55 2.80 -1.44 -3.64
C PHE A 55 2.68 -0.98 -2.19
N GLU A 56 3.62 -1.37 -1.31
CA GLU A 56 3.69 -0.87 0.06
C GLU A 56 3.80 0.66 0.09
N HIS A 57 4.73 1.20 -0.70
CA HIS A 57 4.94 2.64 -0.82
C HIS A 57 3.71 3.35 -1.39
N PHE A 58 3.08 2.77 -2.43
CA PHE A 58 1.85 3.28 -3.01
C PHE A 58 0.74 3.43 -1.97
N ILE A 59 0.48 2.40 -1.16
CA ILE A 59 -0.58 2.46 -0.13
C ILE A 59 -0.27 3.56 0.89
N ARG A 60 1.00 3.72 1.31
CA ARG A 60 1.41 4.81 2.20
C ARG A 60 1.11 6.18 1.57
N GLN A 61 1.62 6.42 0.37
CA GLN A 61 1.51 7.71 -0.30
C GLN A 61 0.08 8.07 -0.68
N ILE A 62 -0.72 7.12 -1.18
CA ILE A 62 -2.08 7.42 -1.65
C ILE A 62 -2.98 7.86 -0.50
N ILE A 63 -2.77 7.30 0.69
CA ILE A 63 -3.49 7.68 1.91
C ILE A 63 -3.05 9.08 2.33
N GLU A 64 -1.75 9.34 2.39
CA GLU A 64 -1.22 10.66 2.76
C GLU A 64 -1.67 11.75 1.79
N GLU A 65 -1.62 11.49 0.47
CA GLU A 65 -2.06 12.41 -0.57
C GLU A 65 -3.55 12.76 -0.41
N HIS A 66 -4.41 11.76 -0.21
CA HIS A 66 -5.84 11.98 -0.06
C HIS A 66 -6.25 12.57 1.29
N LEU A 67 -5.58 12.20 2.38
CA LEU A 67 -5.87 12.77 3.70
C LEU A 67 -5.34 14.20 3.82
N SER A 68 -4.22 14.52 3.18
CA SER A 68 -3.69 15.90 3.13
C SER A 68 -4.71 16.87 2.53
N TYR A 69 -5.53 16.41 1.58
CA TYR A 69 -6.61 17.22 1.03
C TYR A 69 -7.66 17.62 2.08
N LEU A 70 -7.96 16.75 3.04
CA LEU A 70 -8.91 17.02 4.12
C LEU A 70 -8.33 17.98 5.16
N THR A 71 -7.00 17.97 5.34
CA THR A 71 -6.31 18.70 6.41
C THR A 71 -5.67 20.03 5.96
N MET A 72 -5.61 20.31 4.66
CA MET A 72 -5.15 21.61 4.15
C MET A 72 -6.03 22.77 4.64
N GLN A 73 -5.39 23.84 5.11
CA GLN A 73 -6.07 25.08 5.53
C GLN A 73 -6.49 25.94 4.34
N PRO A 74 -7.70 26.54 4.33
CA PRO A 74 -8.78 26.33 5.31
C PRO A 74 -9.34 24.91 5.21
N PHE A 75 -9.60 24.27 6.36
CA PHE A 75 -10.10 22.89 6.40
C PHE A 75 -11.34 22.72 5.53
N LYS A 76 -11.31 21.72 4.64
CA LYS A 76 -12.42 21.45 3.73
C LYS A 76 -13.57 20.71 4.37
N VAL A 77 -13.27 19.90 5.40
CA VAL A 77 -14.23 19.09 6.14
C VAL A 77 -13.94 19.30 7.62
N LYS A 78 -14.98 19.53 8.44
CA LYS A 78 -14.77 19.66 9.88
C LYS A 78 -14.49 18.29 10.48
N PHE A 79 -13.69 18.25 11.54
CA PHE A 79 -13.35 16.99 12.21
C PHE A 79 -14.58 16.17 12.60
N ASP A 80 -15.64 16.81 13.10
CA ASP A 80 -16.86 16.14 13.56
C ASP A 80 -17.65 15.47 12.43
N GLU A 81 -17.50 15.96 11.20
CA GLU A 81 -18.13 15.44 9.98
C GLU A 81 -17.38 14.21 9.41
N LEU A 82 -16.20 13.89 9.95
CA LEU A 82 -15.45 12.70 9.56
C LEU A 82 -16.09 11.41 10.09
N PRO A 83 -15.89 10.27 9.38
CA PRO A 83 -16.31 8.96 9.86
C PRO A 83 -15.78 8.65 11.26
N ASP A 84 -16.61 8.03 12.12
CA ASP A 84 -16.23 7.72 13.50
C ASP A 84 -14.95 6.89 13.61
N LYS A 85 -14.78 5.89 12.73
CA LYS A 85 -13.54 5.07 12.68
C LYS A 85 -12.30 5.93 12.43
N MET A 86 -12.42 6.93 11.55
CA MET A 86 -11.33 7.84 11.21
C MET A 86 -11.03 8.80 12.36
N LYS A 87 -12.06 9.35 13.00
CA LYS A 87 -11.90 10.20 14.20
C LYS A 87 -11.20 9.44 15.33
N ILE A 88 -11.70 8.24 15.64
CA ILE A 88 -11.14 7.38 16.69
C ILE A 88 -9.69 7.03 16.35
N HIS A 89 -9.42 6.51 15.15
CA HIS A 89 -8.07 6.12 14.76
C HIS A 89 -7.11 7.31 14.80
N SER A 90 -7.51 8.46 14.24
CA SER A 90 -6.69 9.67 14.23
C SER A 90 -6.30 10.10 15.65
N VAL A 91 -7.26 10.23 16.57
CA VAL A 91 -7.00 10.69 17.94
C VAL A 91 -6.15 9.68 18.71
N PHE A 92 -6.58 8.42 18.76
CA PHE A 92 -5.94 7.42 19.60
C PHE A 92 -4.55 7.05 19.08
N LYS A 93 -4.35 6.91 17.77
CA LYS A 93 -3.01 6.63 17.24
C LYS A 93 -2.07 7.83 17.32
N THR A 94 -2.56 9.05 17.16
CA THR A 94 -1.71 10.24 17.34
C THR A 94 -1.19 10.32 18.77
N LEU A 95 -2.06 10.11 19.76
CA LEU A 95 -1.65 10.05 21.17
C LEU A 95 -0.78 8.83 21.46
N GLU A 96 -1.06 7.67 20.87
CA GLU A 96 -0.23 6.48 21.02
C GLU A 96 1.20 6.75 20.54
N TYR A 97 1.38 7.35 19.37
CA TYR A 97 2.71 7.66 18.83
C TYR A 97 3.45 8.67 19.68
N ALA A 98 2.77 9.72 20.11
CA ALA A 98 3.37 10.71 21.01
C ALA A 98 3.79 10.09 22.36
N THR A 99 2.99 9.15 22.90
CA THR A 99 3.23 8.58 24.23
C THR A 99 4.13 7.35 24.24
N LYS A 100 4.16 6.56 23.16
CA LYS A 100 4.94 5.30 23.08
C LYS A 100 6.14 5.41 22.14
N GLY A 101 6.17 6.41 21.26
CA GLY A 101 7.08 6.47 20.12
C GLY A 101 6.43 5.84 18.88
N ARG A 102 6.97 6.16 17.70
CA ARG A 102 6.51 5.56 16.45
C ARG A 102 7.04 4.13 16.30
N PRO A 103 6.37 3.30 15.49
CA PRO A 103 6.91 2.00 15.09
C PRO A 103 8.31 2.17 14.49
N PHE A 104 9.24 1.29 14.87
CA PHE A 104 10.62 1.25 14.36
C PHE A 104 11.52 2.45 14.70
N GLU A 105 11.05 3.42 15.50
CA GLU A 105 11.89 4.49 16.03
C GLU A 105 12.53 4.08 17.36
N GLU A 106 13.71 4.64 17.63
CA GLU A 106 14.34 4.51 18.94
C GLU A 106 13.44 5.17 20.00
N ARG A 107 13.26 4.47 21.11
CA ARG A 107 12.35 4.92 22.16
C ARG A 107 12.97 6.10 22.89
N LYS A 108 12.47 7.30 22.61
CA LYS A 108 12.80 8.52 23.37
C LYS A 108 12.50 8.35 24.86
N ASP A 109 13.27 9.04 25.70
CA ASP A 109 13.02 9.12 27.13
C ASP A 109 11.66 9.77 27.43
N LYS A 110 11.12 9.49 28.63
CA LYS A 110 9.78 9.98 29.00
C LYS A 110 9.68 11.52 28.94
N ILE A 111 10.75 12.21 29.29
CA ILE A 111 10.78 13.68 29.34
C ILE A 111 10.78 14.28 27.93
N ASP A 112 11.52 13.69 26.99
CA ASP A 112 11.62 14.17 25.61
C ASP A 112 10.33 13.97 24.82
N ARG A 113 9.47 13.04 25.26
CA ARG A 113 8.15 12.80 24.65
C ARG A 113 7.10 13.83 25.04
N LEU A 114 7.36 14.69 26.04
CA LEU A 114 6.39 15.71 26.46
C LEU A 114 6.07 16.68 25.33
N SER A 115 7.07 17.09 24.51
CA SER A 115 6.84 17.94 23.34
C SER A 115 5.91 17.27 22.33
N ASP A 116 6.17 15.99 22.02
CA ASP A 116 5.38 15.22 21.06
C ASP A 116 3.92 15.09 21.55
N ILE A 117 3.70 14.93 22.86
CA ILE A 117 2.37 14.89 23.48
C ILE A 117 1.68 16.25 23.37
N TYR A 118 2.37 17.36 23.62
CA TYR A 118 1.79 18.70 23.47
C TYR A 118 1.39 18.98 22.03
N GLU A 119 2.22 18.61 21.05
CA GLU A 119 1.93 18.76 19.63
C GLU A 119 0.73 17.91 19.20
N ALA A 120 0.68 16.65 19.61
CA ALA A 120 -0.46 15.77 19.39
C ALA A 120 -1.77 16.36 19.92
N CYS A 121 -1.76 16.86 21.17
CA CYS A 121 -2.93 17.50 21.77
C CYS A 121 -3.36 18.75 20.99
N ARG A 122 -2.41 19.60 20.55
CA ARG A 122 -2.71 20.77 19.73
C ARG A 122 -3.37 20.39 18.41
N LEU A 123 -2.83 19.38 17.73
CA LEU A 123 -3.36 18.88 16.47
C LEU A 123 -4.79 18.34 16.62
N ILE A 124 -5.05 17.60 17.69
CA ILE A 124 -6.39 17.06 17.99
C ILE A 124 -7.37 18.20 18.32
N LEU A 125 -6.97 19.15 19.16
CA LEU A 125 -7.80 20.29 19.54
C LEU A 125 -8.10 21.22 18.36
N SER A 126 -7.21 21.29 17.36
CA SER A 126 -7.46 22.04 16.13
C SER A 126 -8.38 21.29 15.15
N GLY A 127 -8.83 20.08 15.48
CA GLY A 127 -9.63 19.24 14.58
C GLY A 127 -8.86 18.75 13.36
N CYS A 128 -7.52 18.74 13.42
CA CYS A 128 -6.70 18.20 12.34
C CYS A 128 -6.63 16.68 12.44
N VAL A 129 -6.74 16.02 11.29
CA VAL A 129 -6.35 14.61 11.18
C VAL A 129 -4.84 14.55 11.01
N ASN A 130 -4.19 13.57 11.64
CA ASN A 130 -2.79 13.28 11.37
C ASN A 130 -2.69 12.22 10.25
N PRO A 131 -2.29 12.54 9.00
CA PRO A 131 -2.25 11.53 7.94
C PRO A 131 -1.27 10.38 8.22
N GLU A 132 -0.16 10.67 8.90
CA GLU A 132 0.93 9.70 9.13
C GLU A 132 0.48 8.50 9.97
N VAL A 133 -0.53 8.67 10.85
CA VAL A 133 -1.00 7.57 11.71
C VAL A 133 -1.83 6.53 10.95
N PHE A 134 -2.21 6.82 9.71
CA PHE A 134 -2.90 5.87 8.83
C PHE A 134 -1.94 5.09 7.93
N SER A 135 -0.68 5.53 7.80
CA SER A 135 0.27 5.04 6.79
C SER A 135 1.60 4.50 7.35
N SER A 136 1.86 4.73 8.63
CA SER A 136 3.14 4.44 9.32
C SER A 136 3.35 2.95 9.64
N ASP A 137 2.29 2.20 9.92
CA ASP A 137 2.34 0.78 10.30
C ASP A 137 2.36 -0.20 9.11
N ILE A 138 2.59 0.27 7.89
CA ILE A 138 2.55 -0.58 6.68
C ILE A 138 3.85 -1.37 6.55
N GLY A 139 3.97 -2.44 7.34
CA GLY A 139 4.92 -3.51 7.07
C GLY A 139 4.17 -4.67 6.42
N ASN A 140 4.57 -5.07 5.20
CA ASN A 140 4.00 -6.22 4.50
C ASN A 140 2.54 -6.01 4.04
N PRO A 141 2.29 -5.43 2.84
CA PRO A 141 0.98 -4.96 2.38
C PRO A 141 0.06 -6.11 1.92
N ASN A 142 -0.20 -7.06 2.82
CA ASN A 142 -1.11 -8.18 2.61
C ASN A 142 -2.57 -7.72 2.66
N SER A 143 -3.48 -8.63 2.30
CA SER A 143 -4.91 -8.35 2.19
C SER A 143 -5.53 -7.89 3.49
N LYS A 144 -5.08 -8.43 4.63
CA LYS A 144 -5.53 -8.02 5.96
C LYS A 144 -5.10 -6.59 6.27
N HIS A 145 -3.84 -6.24 6.09
CA HIS A 145 -3.34 -4.89 6.36
C HIS A 145 -4.05 -3.85 5.48
N VAL A 146 -4.22 -4.11 4.19
CA VAL A 146 -4.96 -3.20 3.30
C VAL A 146 -6.42 -3.03 3.78
N LYS A 147 -7.10 -4.11 4.20
CA LYS A 147 -8.45 -4.01 4.78
C LYS A 147 -8.47 -3.18 6.05
N ASP A 148 -7.55 -3.43 6.97
CA ASP A 148 -7.50 -2.76 8.28
C ASP A 148 -7.28 -1.26 8.12
N ILE A 149 -6.34 -0.87 7.24
CA ILE A 149 -6.07 0.54 6.92
C ILE A 149 -7.30 1.22 6.32
N MET A 150 -7.93 0.58 5.33
CA MET A 150 -9.12 1.14 4.67
C MET A 150 -10.31 1.23 5.65
N ASN A 151 -10.46 0.25 6.54
CA ASN A 151 -11.45 0.27 7.60
C ASN A 151 -11.21 1.42 8.60
N ASN A 152 -9.95 1.72 8.93
CA ASN A 152 -9.61 2.88 9.76
C ASN A 152 -9.95 4.22 9.08
N LEU A 153 -9.94 4.27 7.75
CA LEU A 153 -10.45 5.41 6.98
C LEU A 153 -11.99 5.46 6.91
N GLY A 154 -12.69 4.44 7.43
CA GLY A 154 -14.15 4.28 7.34
C GLY A 154 -14.63 3.55 6.08
N ILE A 155 -13.73 2.95 5.30
CA ILE A 155 -14.06 2.19 4.10
C ILE A 155 -14.14 0.70 4.43
N ASP A 156 -15.35 0.26 4.76
CA ASP A 156 -15.58 -1.14 5.10
C ASP A 156 -15.51 -2.04 3.85
N ASN A 157 -14.87 -3.19 4.00
CA ASN A 157 -14.76 -4.22 2.96
C ASN A 157 -14.29 -3.67 1.60
N ILE A 158 -13.12 -3.02 1.59
CA ILE A 158 -12.53 -2.40 0.40
C ILE A 158 -12.55 -3.32 -0.84
N PHE A 159 -12.22 -4.61 -0.71
CA PHE A 159 -12.17 -5.52 -1.85
C PHE A 159 -13.52 -5.79 -2.49
N ALA A 160 -14.61 -5.78 -1.72
CA ALA A 160 -15.95 -5.82 -2.29
C ALA A 160 -16.28 -4.51 -3.01
N LYS A 161 -15.92 -3.36 -2.42
CA LYS A 161 -16.18 -2.03 -3.01
C LYS A 161 -15.44 -1.79 -4.32
N ILE A 162 -14.23 -2.32 -4.47
CA ILE A 162 -13.44 -2.15 -5.71
C ILE A 162 -13.70 -3.25 -6.75
N LYS A 163 -14.49 -4.28 -6.41
CA LYS A 163 -14.60 -5.51 -7.19
C LYS A 163 -15.03 -5.28 -8.64
N ASP A 164 -16.07 -4.49 -8.84
CA ASP A 164 -16.63 -4.25 -10.18
C ASP A 164 -15.64 -3.47 -11.06
N HIS A 165 -14.98 -2.46 -10.48
CA HIS A 165 -13.95 -1.70 -11.18
C HIS A 165 -12.73 -2.58 -11.51
N PHE A 166 -12.31 -3.40 -10.55
CA PHE A 166 -11.22 -4.35 -10.70
C PHE A 166 -11.52 -5.34 -11.84
N ASP A 167 -12.67 -6.02 -11.82
CA ASP A 167 -13.05 -7.01 -12.84
C ASP A 167 -13.12 -6.40 -14.24
N SER A 168 -13.67 -5.20 -14.36
CA SER A 168 -13.73 -4.44 -15.61
C SER A 168 -12.33 -4.20 -16.19
N LYS A 169 -11.39 -3.75 -15.36
CA LYS A 169 -9.99 -3.51 -15.74
C LYS A 169 -9.20 -4.80 -15.95
N TRP A 170 -9.50 -5.84 -15.17
CA TRP A 170 -8.92 -7.17 -15.28
C TRP A 170 -9.36 -7.87 -16.57
N ARG A 171 -10.54 -7.46 -17.10
CA ARG A 171 -11.26 -7.97 -18.28
C ARG A 171 -11.88 -9.35 -18.12
N ASN A 172 -12.03 -9.81 -16.88
CA ASN A 172 -12.68 -11.09 -16.57
C ASN A 172 -13.34 -10.99 -15.20
N PRO A 173 -14.55 -11.55 -15.02
CA PRO A 173 -15.12 -11.74 -13.70
C PRO A 173 -14.22 -12.64 -12.85
N THR A 174 -14.02 -12.27 -11.59
CA THR A 174 -13.22 -13.06 -10.65
C THR A 174 -14.05 -13.50 -9.43
N ALA A 175 -13.57 -14.51 -8.70
CA ALA A 175 -14.18 -14.89 -7.43
C ALA A 175 -14.12 -13.72 -6.42
N SER A 176 -15.01 -13.70 -5.44
CA SER A 176 -15.06 -12.64 -4.42
C SER A 176 -13.78 -12.54 -3.58
N THR A 177 -13.06 -13.65 -3.40
CA THR A 177 -11.79 -13.70 -2.64
C THR A 177 -10.56 -13.49 -3.51
N PHE A 178 -10.70 -13.43 -4.84
CA PHE A 178 -9.56 -13.40 -5.76
C PHE A 178 -8.57 -12.27 -5.46
N ILE A 179 -9.08 -11.07 -5.17
CA ILE A 179 -8.22 -9.90 -4.88
C ILE A 179 -7.42 -10.12 -3.60
N SER A 180 -8.04 -10.60 -2.53
CA SER A 180 -7.32 -10.87 -1.28
C SER A 180 -6.32 -12.00 -1.44
N ASP A 181 -6.75 -13.11 -2.04
CA ASP A 181 -5.96 -14.33 -2.14
C ASP A 181 -4.72 -14.08 -3.02
N LYS A 182 -4.90 -13.33 -4.13
CA LYS A 182 -3.80 -13.03 -5.05
C LYS A 182 -2.82 -12.02 -4.46
N LEU A 183 -3.28 -11.04 -3.70
CA LEU A 183 -2.40 -10.12 -3.00
C LEU A 183 -1.56 -10.86 -1.95
N ASP A 184 -2.19 -11.73 -1.16
CA ASP A 184 -1.49 -12.54 -0.16
C ASP A 184 -0.47 -13.49 -0.79
N GLU A 185 -0.81 -14.11 -1.92
CA GLU A 185 0.12 -14.93 -2.71
C GLU A 185 1.36 -14.14 -3.14
N ILE A 186 1.18 -12.93 -3.68
CA ILE A 186 2.28 -12.06 -4.14
C ILE A 186 3.20 -11.67 -2.98
N VAL A 187 2.61 -11.28 -1.86
CA VAL A 187 3.33 -10.87 -0.66
C VAL A 187 4.10 -12.04 -0.04
N ASN A 188 3.46 -13.21 0.08
CA ASN A 188 4.10 -14.43 0.59
C ASN A 188 5.23 -14.93 -0.30
N ARG A 189 5.09 -14.77 -1.63
CA ARG A 189 6.15 -15.08 -2.58
C ARG A 189 7.39 -14.21 -2.36
N ARG A 190 7.22 -12.89 -2.18
CA ARG A 190 8.34 -11.99 -1.81
C ARG A 190 8.99 -12.41 -0.50
N HIS A 191 8.20 -12.77 0.52
CA HIS A 191 8.73 -13.24 1.80
C HIS A 191 9.61 -14.50 1.61
N THR A 192 9.15 -15.45 0.78
CA THR A 192 9.92 -16.66 0.46
C THR A 192 11.22 -16.33 -0.27
N VAL A 193 11.19 -15.45 -1.27
CA VAL A 193 12.40 -15.00 -1.99
C VAL A 193 13.40 -14.35 -1.04
N ALA A 194 12.95 -13.41 -0.21
CA ALA A 194 13.83 -12.62 0.65
C ALA A 194 14.49 -13.45 1.75
N HIS A 195 13.84 -14.50 2.26
CA HIS A 195 14.35 -15.28 3.39
C HIS A 195 14.88 -16.66 3.03
N LYS A 196 14.47 -17.24 1.89
CA LYS A 196 14.85 -18.62 1.50
C LYS A 196 15.69 -18.69 0.22
N ALA A 197 15.96 -17.55 -0.45
CA ALA A 197 16.66 -17.51 -1.74
C ALA A 197 16.07 -18.50 -2.76
N ASP A 198 14.72 -18.60 -2.78
CA ASP A 198 14.01 -19.57 -3.61
C ASP A 198 13.25 -18.87 -4.76
N ALA A 199 13.96 -18.03 -5.51
CA ALA A 199 13.35 -17.26 -6.60
C ALA A 199 13.22 -18.06 -7.91
N LEU A 200 13.91 -19.20 -8.04
CA LEU A 200 13.80 -20.08 -9.20
C LEU A 200 12.41 -20.72 -9.32
N ASN A 201 11.71 -20.90 -8.20
CA ASN A 201 10.34 -21.41 -8.17
C ASN A 201 9.28 -20.40 -8.66
N ILE A 202 9.68 -19.16 -8.94
CA ILE A 202 8.78 -18.16 -9.53
C ILE A 202 8.90 -18.24 -11.03
N SER A 203 7.79 -18.50 -11.73
CA SER A 203 7.81 -18.48 -13.19
C SER A 203 7.72 -17.05 -13.74
N ARG A 204 8.20 -16.86 -14.98
CA ARG A 204 8.00 -15.61 -15.72
C ARG A 204 6.51 -15.27 -15.87
N ALA A 205 5.65 -16.27 -16.03
CA ALA A 205 4.21 -16.08 -16.14
C ALA A 205 3.63 -15.52 -14.83
N ASP A 206 4.07 -16.05 -13.68
CA ASP A 206 3.64 -15.57 -12.36
C ASP A 206 3.98 -14.10 -12.16
N LEU A 207 5.22 -13.69 -12.49
CA LEU A 207 5.66 -12.30 -12.39
C LEU A 207 4.81 -11.37 -13.26
N ASN A 208 4.52 -11.75 -14.50
CA ASN A 208 3.68 -10.95 -15.40
C ASN A 208 2.24 -10.82 -14.86
N ILE A 209 1.67 -11.92 -14.33
CA ILE A 209 0.34 -11.91 -13.72
C ILE A 209 0.33 -11.01 -12.48
N SER A 210 1.34 -11.12 -11.60
CA SER A 210 1.49 -10.28 -10.42
C SER A 210 1.62 -8.81 -10.77
N LEU A 211 2.44 -8.48 -11.78
CA LEU A 211 2.61 -7.12 -12.28
C LEU A 211 1.29 -6.53 -12.80
N LYS A 212 0.57 -7.29 -13.66
CA LYS A 212 -0.74 -6.86 -14.16
C LYS A 212 -1.75 -6.69 -13.02
N PHE A 213 -1.79 -7.64 -12.09
CA PHE A 213 -2.69 -7.63 -10.94
C PHE A 213 -2.48 -6.38 -10.08
N LEU A 214 -1.23 -6.08 -9.71
CA LEU A 214 -0.89 -4.92 -8.89
C LEU A 214 -1.22 -3.60 -9.57
N LYS A 215 -1.00 -3.48 -10.90
CA LYS A 215 -1.42 -2.30 -11.68
C LYS A 215 -2.92 -2.07 -11.57
N VAL A 216 -3.72 -3.12 -11.79
CA VAL A 216 -5.19 -3.02 -11.74
C VAL A 216 -5.69 -2.77 -10.32
N LEU A 217 -5.09 -3.40 -9.32
CA LEU A 217 -5.42 -3.18 -7.91
C LEU A 217 -5.15 -1.73 -7.50
N GLY A 218 -3.98 -1.18 -7.86
CA GLY A 218 -3.62 0.21 -7.57
C GLY A 218 -4.61 1.20 -8.18
N GLU A 219 -4.97 1.03 -9.47
CA GLU A 219 -5.99 1.85 -10.12
C GLU A 219 -7.35 1.78 -9.42
N SER A 220 -7.73 0.59 -8.97
CA SER A 220 -9.03 0.37 -8.34
C SER A 220 -9.09 0.99 -6.94
N ILE A 221 -8.00 0.92 -6.17
CA ILE A 221 -7.88 1.56 -4.86
C ILE A 221 -7.87 3.08 -4.98
N ASP A 222 -7.09 3.62 -5.91
CA ASP A 222 -7.00 5.06 -6.20
C ASP A 222 -8.38 5.66 -6.52
N GLN A 223 -9.09 5.03 -7.45
CA GLN A 223 -10.46 5.43 -7.81
C GLN A 223 -11.40 5.38 -6.60
N ALA A 224 -11.34 4.32 -5.79
CA ALA A 224 -12.22 4.17 -4.64
C ALA A 224 -11.94 5.21 -3.54
N LEU A 225 -10.68 5.47 -3.23
CA LEU A 225 -10.29 6.50 -2.27
C LEU A 225 -10.70 7.89 -2.74
N HIS A 226 -10.44 8.22 -4.02
CA HIS A 226 -10.86 9.50 -4.59
C HIS A 226 -12.37 9.72 -4.45
N ASN A 227 -13.19 8.72 -4.80
CA ASN A 227 -14.64 8.84 -4.72
C ASN A 227 -15.13 8.94 -3.28
N TYR A 228 -14.52 8.17 -2.36
CA TYR A 228 -14.87 8.18 -0.96
C TYR A 228 -14.58 9.54 -0.32
N ILE A 229 -13.36 10.06 -0.49
CA ILE A 229 -12.94 11.34 0.09
C ILE A 229 -13.77 12.50 -0.47
N LYS A 230 -14.12 12.46 -1.77
CA LYS A 230 -15.01 13.45 -2.39
C LYS A 230 -16.45 13.40 -1.87
N ALA A 231 -16.89 12.23 -1.40
CA ALA A 231 -18.23 12.03 -0.85
C ALA A 231 -18.34 12.48 0.61
N ILE A 232 -17.22 12.53 1.34
CA ILE A 232 -17.15 13.20 2.64
C ILE A 232 -17.35 14.70 2.39
N LYS A 233 -18.52 15.20 2.75
CA LYS A 233 -18.94 16.60 2.62
C LYS A 233 -19.37 17.12 3.98
#